data_AF-A0A6A3NKY7-F1
#
_entry.id   AF-A0A6A3NKY7-F1
#
_cell.length_a   1.000
_cell.length_b   1.000
_cell.length_c   1.000
_cell.angle_alpha   90.00
_cell.angle_beta   90.00
_cell.angle_gamma   90.00
#
_symmetry.space_group_name_H-M   'P 1'
#
loop_
_entity.id
_entity.type
_entity.pdbx_description
1 polymer ?
#
loop_
_entity_poly.entity_id
_entity_poly.type
_entity_poly.pdbx_seq_one_letter_code
_entity_poly.pdbx_strand_id
1 'polypeptide(L)'
;MPGLSASELSSQTLYPADTIEYFCRAFVWGDARGRRIAVVTSVDASAADFPIAVNTQEVIPPDMMMKRVADRFGEPLPPDAAKWRKLRTYKLISGSFASPTRASALKKLPEGVVEASMAAVREALGKVPEEIVPERPQSDCAIPLQPDSEPEEPPSARVVDLT
;
A
#
# COMPACT_ATOMS: atom_id res chain seq x y z
N MET A 1 15.12 -33.45 -29.83
CA MET A 1 14.27 -33.72 -28.67
C MET A 1 12.95 -33.00 -28.90
N PRO A 2 11.85 -33.68 -29.25
CA PRO A 2 10.54 -33.04 -29.29
C PRO A 2 10.25 -32.52 -27.87
N GLY A 3 10.05 -31.21 -27.72
CA GLY A 3 9.66 -30.63 -26.44
C GLY A 3 8.25 -31.09 -26.08
N LEU A 4 8.01 -31.41 -24.81
CA LEU A 4 6.68 -31.75 -24.33
C LEU A 4 5.72 -30.60 -24.66
N SER A 5 4.60 -30.92 -25.32
CA SER A 5 3.54 -29.94 -25.56
C SER A 5 2.86 -29.55 -24.25
N ALA A 6 2.37 -28.32 -24.17
CA ALA A 6 1.59 -27.87 -23.00
C ALA A 6 0.36 -28.76 -22.74
N SER A 7 -0.19 -29.41 -23.77
CA SER A 7 -1.31 -30.35 -23.67
C SER A 7 -0.92 -31.74 -23.14
N GLU A 8 0.36 -32.07 -23.09
CA GLU A 8 0.87 -33.33 -22.51
C GLU A 8 1.09 -33.21 -20.99
N LEU A 9 0.97 -32.00 -20.43
CA LEU A 9 0.99 -31.79 -18.99
C LEU A 9 -0.39 -32.12 -18.40
N SER A 10 -0.41 -32.85 -17.28
CA SER A 10 -1.63 -33.13 -16.54
C SER A 10 -2.34 -31.82 -16.15
N SER A 11 -3.64 -31.74 -16.41
CA SER A 11 -4.45 -30.58 -16.01
C SER A 11 -4.35 -30.38 -14.49
N GLN A 12 -4.06 -29.15 -14.07
CA GLN A 12 -3.90 -28.81 -12.66
C GLN A 12 -4.91 -27.71 -12.29
N THR A 13 -5.63 -27.91 -11.20
CA THR A 13 -6.61 -26.95 -10.71
C THR A 13 -5.94 -25.94 -9.77
N LEU A 14 -6.29 -24.66 -9.84
CA LEU A 14 -5.81 -23.64 -8.91
C LEU A 14 -6.97 -23.14 -8.05
N TYR A 15 -6.75 -23.11 -6.75
CA TYR A 15 -7.71 -22.63 -5.76
C TYR A 15 -7.18 -21.38 -5.06
N PRO A 16 -8.09 -20.53 -4.53
CA PRO A 16 -7.70 -19.56 -3.51
C PRO A 16 -7.03 -20.27 -2.33
N ALA A 17 -6.10 -19.57 -1.66
CA ALA A 17 -5.21 -20.07 -0.62
C ALA A 17 -4.08 -21.01 -1.08
N ASP A 18 -4.05 -21.47 -2.33
CA ASP A 18 -2.90 -22.23 -2.84
C ASP A 18 -1.62 -21.37 -2.78
N THR A 19 -0.50 -22.00 -2.46
CA THR A 19 0.81 -21.32 -2.45
C THR A 19 1.51 -21.56 -3.78
N ILE A 20 1.89 -20.48 -4.43
CA ILE A 20 2.57 -20.49 -5.73
C ILE A 20 3.97 -19.87 -5.63
N GLU A 21 4.86 -20.40 -6.43
CA GLU A 21 6.20 -19.89 -6.68
C GLU A 21 6.26 -19.36 -8.11
N TYR A 22 6.80 -18.16 -8.28
CA TYR A 22 6.95 -17.52 -9.58
C TYR A 22 8.20 -16.63 -9.60
N PHE A 23 8.58 -16.19 -10.81
CA PHE A 23 9.65 -15.21 -10.98
C PHE A 23 9.07 -13.86 -11.39
N CYS A 24 9.32 -12.82 -10.59
CA CYS A 24 8.91 -11.45 -10.90
C CYS A 24 9.45 -11.01 -12.26
N ARG A 25 8.62 -10.30 -13.04
CA ARG A 25 8.95 -9.85 -14.41
C ARG A 25 10.09 -8.83 -14.49
N ALA A 26 10.48 -8.24 -13.35
CA ALA A 26 11.63 -7.34 -13.27
C ALA A 26 12.98 -8.05 -13.47
N PHE A 27 13.01 -9.38 -13.40
CA PHE A 27 14.22 -10.19 -13.56
C PHE A 27 14.05 -11.21 -14.68
N VAL A 28 15.18 -11.70 -15.20
CA VAL A 28 15.19 -12.81 -16.16
C VAL A 28 14.73 -14.09 -15.45
N TRP A 29 13.98 -14.92 -16.16
CA TRP A 29 13.51 -16.20 -15.62
C TRP A 29 14.70 -17.06 -15.18
N GLY A 30 14.64 -17.59 -13.94
CA GLY A 30 15.72 -18.34 -13.32
C GLY A 30 16.66 -17.52 -12.43
N ASP A 31 16.59 -16.18 -12.45
CA ASP A 31 17.34 -15.34 -11.51
C ASP A 31 16.75 -15.47 -10.10
N ALA A 32 17.58 -15.90 -9.15
CA ALA A 32 17.21 -16.06 -7.75
C ALA A 32 16.64 -14.77 -7.11
N ARG A 33 17.07 -13.58 -7.57
CA ARG A 33 16.57 -12.28 -7.08
C ARG A 33 15.10 -12.05 -7.42
N GLY A 34 14.67 -12.59 -8.56
CA GLY A 34 13.30 -12.52 -9.06
C GLY A 34 12.37 -13.55 -8.44
N ARG A 35 12.90 -14.55 -7.72
CA ARG A 35 12.09 -15.61 -7.12
C ARG A 35 11.14 -15.03 -6.07
N ARG A 36 9.86 -15.41 -6.16
CA ARG A 36 8.78 -15.05 -5.24
C ARG A 36 7.99 -16.29 -4.86
N ILE A 37 7.51 -16.30 -3.62
CA ILE A 37 6.53 -17.26 -3.12
C ILE A 37 5.37 -16.43 -2.60
N ALA A 38 4.15 -16.74 -3.05
CA ALA A 38 2.96 -15.99 -2.70
C ALA A 38 1.77 -16.91 -2.52
N VAL A 39 0.81 -16.46 -1.71
CA VAL A 39 -0.48 -17.11 -1.52
C VAL A 39 -1.49 -16.46 -2.44
N VAL A 40 -2.26 -17.27 -3.17
CA VAL A 40 -3.35 -16.80 -4.03
C VAL A 40 -4.48 -16.30 -3.13
N THR A 41 -4.78 -15.00 -3.20
CA THR A 41 -5.84 -14.36 -2.40
C THR A 41 -7.18 -14.39 -3.09
N SER A 42 -7.20 -14.26 -4.42
CA SER A 42 -8.46 -14.38 -5.16
C SER A 42 -8.21 -15.00 -6.52
N VAL A 43 -9.24 -15.69 -7.01
CA VAL A 43 -9.28 -16.26 -8.35
C VAL A 43 -10.60 -15.82 -8.97
N ASP A 44 -10.49 -15.22 -10.15
CA ASP A 44 -11.62 -14.89 -11.01
C ASP A 44 -11.38 -15.55 -12.37
N ALA A 45 -12.05 -16.69 -12.58
CA ALA A 45 -11.93 -17.42 -13.85
C ALA A 45 -12.55 -16.69 -15.05
N SER A 46 -13.33 -15.62 -14.82
CA SER A 46 -13.95 -14.83 -15.90
C SER A 46 -13.08 -13.67 -16.38
N ALA A 47 -12.11 -13.24 -15.56
CA ALA A 47 -11.19 -12.16 -15.92
C ALA A 47 -10.16 -12.64 -16.94
N ALA A 48 -10.08 -11.96 -18.09
CA ALA A 48 -9.16 -12.34 -19.16
C ALA A 48 -7.70 -11.96 -18.87
N ASP A 49 -7.48 -10.75 -18.34
CA ASP A 49 -6.14 -10.16 -18.24
C ASP A 49 -5.41 -10.55 -16.96
N PHE A 50 -6.10 -10.60 -15.82
CA PHE A 50 -5.51 -10.87 -14.51
C PHE A 50 -6.45 -11.75 -13.68
N PRO A 51 -6.49 -13.06 -13.97
CA PRO A 51 -7.47 -13.95 -13.37
C PRO A 51 -7.17 -14.32 -11.91
N ILE A 52 -6.02 -13.93 -11.37
CA ILE A 52 -5.66 -14.20 -9.97
C ILE A 52 -5.08 -12.96 -9.31
N ALA A 53 -5.31 -12.83 -8.00
CA ALA A 53 -4.58 -11.92 -7.14
C ALA A 53 -3.78 -12.70 -6.09
N VAL A 54 -2.68 -12.12 -5.63
CA VAL A 54 -1.77 -12.71 -4.64
C VAL A 54 -1.51 -11.76 -3.49
N ASN A 55 -1.13 -12.31 -2.34
CA ASN A 55 -0.85 -11.53 -1.12
C ASN A 55 0.33 -10.54 -1.26
N THR A 56 1.24 -10.80 -2.20
CA THR A 56 2.33 -9.89 -2.58
C THR A 56 1.85 -8.66 -3.35
N GLN A 57 0.59 -8.68 -3.82
CA GLN A 57 -0.03 -7.64 -4.65
C GLN A 57 0.67 -7.41 -6.00
N GLU A 58 1.58 -8.30 -6.39
CA GLU A 58 2.15 -8.31 -7.74
C GLU A 58 1.10 -8.79 -8.74
N VAL A 59 1.08 -8.18 -9.92
CA VAL A 59 0.15 -8.52 -11.00
C VAL A 59 0.66 -9.75 -11.75
N ILE A 60 -0.14 -10.82 -11.79
CA ILE A 60 0.23 -12.08 -12.45
C ILE A 60 -0.58 -12.25 -13.75
N PRO A 61 0.03 -12.02 -14.93
CA PRO A 61 -0.64 -12.24 -16.19
C PRO A 61 -0.74 -13.75 -16.56
N PRO A 62 -1.70 -14.14 -17.41
CA PRO A 62 -1.96 -15.53 -17.80
C PRO A 62 -0.77 -16.28 -18.42
N ASP A 63 0.17 -15.56 -19.04
CA ASP A 63 1.35 -16.13 -19.68
C ASP A 63 2.52 -16.37 -18.71
N MET A 64 2.42 -15.86 -17.48
CA MET A 64 3.45 -15.97 -16.46
C MET A 64 3.67 -17.43 -16.05
N MET A 65 4.94 -17.81 -15.96
CA MET A 65 5.34 -19.13 -15.49
C MET A 65 5.32 -19.17 -13.96
N MET A 66 4.60 -20.15 -13.42
CA MET A 66 4.51 -20.39 -12.00
C MET A 66 4.50 -21.89 -11.69
N LYS A 67 4.71 -22.21 -10.43
CA LYS A 67 4.71 -23.56 -9.87
C LYS A 67 3.86 -23.55 -8.61
N ARG A 68 2.95 -24.51 -8.47
CA ARG A 68 2.22 -24.70 -7.21
C ARG A 68 3.13 -25.44 -6.23
N VAL A 69 3.34 -24.89 -5.04
CA VAL A 69 4.28 -25.43 -4.02
C VAL A 69 3.52 -26.09 -2.88
N ALA A 70 2.44 -25.48 -2.42
CA ALA A 70 1.56 -26.06 -1.42
C ALA A 70 0.10 -25.88 -1.83
N ASP A 71 -0.76 -26.75 -1.34
CA ASP A 71 -2.20 -26.63 -1.51
C ASP A 71 -2.82 -25.58 -0.59
N ARG A 72 -4.14 -25.40 -0.70
CA ARG A 72 -4.95 -24.49 0.14
C ARG A 72 -4.86 -24.75 1.65
N PHE A 73 -4.46 -25.95 2.06
CA PHE A 73 -4.31 -26.33 3.47
C PHE A 73 -2.89 -26.08 3.97
N GLY A 74 -1.98 -25.68 3.08
CA GLY A 74 -0.57 -25.47 3.39
C GLY A 74 0.28 -26.73 3.24
N GLU A 75 -0.29 -27.83 2.74
CA GLU A 75 0.43 -29.08 2.57
C GLU A 75 1.32 -29.03 1.32
N PRO A 76 2.63 -29.34 1.45
CA PRO A 76 3.53 -29.36 0.31
C PRO A 76 3.08 -30.34 -0.76
N LEU A 77 3.15 -29.91 -2.02
CA LEU A 77 2.78 -30.74 -3.14
C LEU A 77 3.90 -31.72 -3.49
N PRO A 78 3.57 -32.95 -3.94
CA PRO A 78 4.56 -33.89 -4.40
C PRO A 78 5.31 -33.32 -5.62
N PRO A 79 6.59 -33.69 -5.81
CA PRO A 79 7.45 -33.13 -6.86
C PRO A 79 6.85 -33.31 -8.27
N ASP A 80 6.10 -34.40 -8.49
CA ASP A 80 5.43 -34.67 -9.77
C ASP A 80 4.31 -33.68 -10.11
N ALA A 81 3.66 -33.12 -9.08
CA ALA A 81 2.62 -32.10 -9.22
C ALA A 81 3.20 -30.67 -9.24
N ALA A 82 4.39 -30.49 -8.68
CA ALA A 82 5.05 -29.20 -8.51
C ALA A 82 5.90 -28.84 -9.74
N LYS A 83 5.27 -28.85 -10.93
CA LYS A 83 5.89 -28.50 -12.22
C LYS A 83 5.61 -27.05 -12.60
N TRP A 84 6.63 -26.41 -13.19
CA TRP A 84 6.52 -25.08 -13.78
C TRP A 84 5.62 -25.09 -15.02
N ARG A 85 4.63 -24.20 -15.05
CA ARG A 85 3.71 -24.05 -16.19
C ARG A 85 3.12 -22.64 -16.23
N LYS A 86 2.49 -22.27 -17.35
CA LYS A 86 1.83 -20.97 -17.50
C LYS A 86 0.51 -20.93 -16.74
N LEU A 87 0.16 -19.79 -16.15
CA LEU A 87 -1.10 -19.61 -15.44
C LEU A 87 -2.33 -20.01 -16.28
N ARG A 88 -2.36 -19.66 -17.57
CA ARG A 88 -3.45 -20.03 -18.50
C ARG A 88 -3.67 -21.54 -18.70
N THR A 89 -2.77 -22.39 -18.24
CA THR A 89 -2.92 -23.87 -18.34
C THR A 89 -3.64 -24.46 -17.12
N TYR A 90 -3.85 -23.67 -16.07
CA TYR A 90 -4.56 -24.12 -14.88
C TYR A 90 -6.06 -24.05 -15.08
N LYS A 91 -6.78 -25.02 -14.50
CA LYS A 91 -8.22 -24.90 -14.29
C LYS A 91 -8.44 -24.01 -13.07
N LEU A 92 -8.94 -22.80 -13.29
CA LEU A 92 -9.17 -21.83 -12.23
C LEU A 92 -10.50 -22.11 -11.52
N ILE A 93 -10.48 -22.14 -10.20
CA ILE A 93 -11.69 -22.23 -9.38
C ILE A 93 -11.88 -20.89 -8.69
N SER A 94 -12.93 -20.17 -9.11
CA SER A 94 -13.21 -18.84 -8.59
C SER A 94 -13.45 -18.86 -7.08
N GLY A 95 -12.95 -17.84 -6.40
CA GLY A 95 -13.15 -17.65 -4.97
C GLY A 95 -12.21 -16.60 -4.39
N SER A 96 -12.36 -16.34 -3.10
CA SER A 96 -11.56 -15.36 -2.35
C SER A 96 -11.09 -15.97 -1.04
N PHE A 97 -9.90 -15.57 -0.63
CA PHE A 97 -9.22 -15.99 0.58
C PHE A 97 -8.51 -14.79 1.19
N ALA A 98 -8.81 -14.53 2.46
CA ALA A 98 -8.17 -13.46 3.21
C ALA A 98 -6.76 -13.90 3.66
N SER A 99 -5.73 -13.41 2.98
CA SER A 99 -4.34 -13.55 3.41
C SER A 99 -3.76 -12.18 3.75
N PRO A 100 -2.98 -12.04 4.85
CA PRO A 100 -2.25 -10.82 5.13
C PRO A 100 -1.34 -10.45 3.95
N THR A 101 -1.58 -9.28 3.36
CA THR A 101 -0.69 -8.71 2.36
C THR A 101 0.52 -8.07 3.03
N ARG A 102 1.62 -7.91 2.29
CA ARG A 102 2.81 -7.18 2.79
C ARG A 102 2.46 -5.77 3.27
N ALA A 103 1.58 -5.08 2.54
CA ALA A 103 1.07 -3.76 2.92
C ALA A 103 0.28 -3.81 4.25
N SER A 104 -0.59 -4.82 4.42
CA SER A 104 -1.36 -4.99 5.67
C SER A 104 -0.47 -5.31 6.87
N ALA A 105 0.57 -6.14 6.67
CA ALA A 105 1.54 -6.46 7.71
C ALA A 105 2.37 -5.21 8.09
N LEU A 106 2.77 -4.41 7.10
CA LEU A 106 3.46 -3.15 7.33
C LEU A 106 2.57 -2.14 8.06
N LYS A 107 1.31 -1.99 7.66
CA LYS A 107 0.34 -1.06 8.27
C LYS A 107 0.13 -1.34 9.76
N LYS A 108 0.07 -2.62 10.15
CA LYS A 108 -0.07 -3.03 11.55
C LYS A 108 1.10 -2.61 12.45
N LEU A 109 2.28 -2.36 11.89
CA LEU A 109 3.48 -2.06 12.67
C LEU A 109 3.46 -0.65 13.30
N PRO A 110 3.17 0.45 12.57
CA PRO A 110 3.06 1.78 13.16
C PRO A 110 1.66 2.11 13.72
N GLU A 111 0.62 1.32 13.42
CA GLU A 111 -0.77 1.59 13.86
C GLU A 111 -0.86 1.89 15.36
N GLY A 112 -0.22 1.09 16.22
CA GLY A 112 -0.23 1.32 17.67
C GLY A 112 0.48 2.62 18.10
N VAL A 113 1.54 3.02 17.39
CA VAL A 113 2.29 4.24 17.68
C VAL A 113 1.48 5.49 17.31
N VAL A 114 0.78 5.43 16.17
CA VAL A 114 -0.09 6.52 15.72
C VAL A 114 -1.25 6.70 16.69
N GLU A 115 -1.92 5.61 17.07
CA GLU A 115 -3.02 5.65 18.03
C GLU A 115 -2.59 6.22 19.40
N ALA A 116 -1.44 5.77 19.92
CA ALA A 116 -0.90 6.28 21.18
C ALA A 116 -0.58 7.79 21.11
N SER A 117 0.00 8.23 20.00
CA SER A 117 0.35 9.64 19.78
C SER A 117 -0.91 10.51 19.68
N MET A 118 -1.93 10.07 18.95
CA MET A 118 -3.22 10.76 18.86
C MET A 118 -3.95 10.80 20.21
N ALA A 119 -3.87 9.74 21.01
CA ALA A 119 -4.42 9.71 22.36
C ALA A 119 -3.74 10.74 23.28
N ALA A 120 -2.41 10.81 23.26
CA ALA A 120 -1.64 11.78 24.04
C ALA A 120 -1.95 13.24 23.66
N VAL A 121 -2.11 13.52 22.35
CA VAL A 121 -2.50 14.86 21.88
C VAL A 121 -3.90 15.24 22.36
N ARG A 122 -4.87 14.32 22.28
CA ARG A 122 -6.24 14.55 22.80
C ARG A 122 -6.23 14.81 24.30
N GLU A 123 -5.42 14.05 25.05
CA GLU A 123 -5.26 14.26 26.49
C GLU A 123 -4.64 15.62 26.80
N ALA A 124 -3.60 16.04 26.08
CA ALA A 124 -2.96 17.33 26.26
C ALA A 124 -3.92 18.50 25.96
N LEU A 125 -4.69 18.42 24.87
CA LEU A 125 -5.73 19.41 24.53
C LEU A 125 -6.82 19.51 25.61
N GLY A 126 -7.26 18.38 26.16
CA GLY A 126 -8.20 18.36 27.28
C GLY A 126 -7.64 18.93 28.59
N LYS A 127 -6.32 19.10 28.69
CA LYS A 127 -5.61 19.66 29.86
C LYS A 127 -5.15 21.10 29.66
N VAL A 128 -5.41 21.75 28.52
CA VAL A 128 -5.20 23.19 28.37
C VAL A 128 -6.40 23.88 29.06
N PRO A 129 -6.24 24.47 30.27
CA PRO A 129 -7.25 25.39 30.75
C PRO A 129 -7.30 26.56 29.77
N GLU A 130 -8.49 26.98 29.34
CA GLU A 130 -8.66 28.31 28.79
C GLU A 130 -8.08 29.28 29.83
N GLU A 131 -6.93 29.87 29.53
CA GLU A 131 -6.40 30.99 30.29
C GLU A 131 -7.38 32.15 30.02
N ILE A 132 -8.42 32.23 30.85
CA ILE A 132 -9.33 33.35 30.92
C ILE A 132 -8.46 34.50 31.42
N VAL A 133 -7.86 35.24 30.47
CA VAL A 133 -7.26 36.54 30.73
C VAL A 133 -8.36 37.40 31.36
N PRO A 134 -8.24 37.83 32.64
CA PRO A 134 -9.20 38.74 33.19
C PRO A 134 -9.08 40.04 32.41
N GLU A 135 -10.13 40.43 31.68
CA GLU A 135 -10.20 41.75 31.08
C GLU A 135 -9.96 42.79 32.19
N ARG A 136 -8.88 43.57 32.04
CA ARG A 136 -8.69 44.74 32.89
C ARG A 136 -9.80 45.73 32.54
N PRO A 137 -10.48 46.33 33.54
CA PRO A 137 -11.52 47.31 33.26
C PRO A 137 -10.91 48.47 32.48
N GLN A 138 -11.48 48.78 31.31
CA GLN A 138 -11.14 49.97 30.55
C GLN A 138 -11.46 51.20 31.41
N SER A 139 -10.41 51.80 31.96
CA SER A 139 -10.50 53.10 32.62
C SER A 139 -10.69 54.16 31.55
N ASP A 140 -11.88 54.75 31.49
CA ASP A 140 -12.18 55.95 30.71
C ASP A 140 -11.19 57.06 31.08
N CYS A 141 -10.28 57.37 30.17
CA CYS A 141 -9.54 58.62 30.17
C CYS A 141 -9.80 59.28 28.82
N ALA A 142 -10.77 60.18 28.82
CA ALA A 142 -11.01 61.10 27.72
C ALA A 142 -9.73 61.92 27.48
N ILE A 143 -9.10 61.73 26.32
CA ILE A 143 -8.06 62.62 25.82
C ILE A 143 -8.72 63.61 24.86
N PRO A 144 -8.63 64.93 25.10
CA PRO A 144 -9.19 65.94 24.20
C PRO A 144 -8.50 65.93 22.83
N LEU A 145 -9.32 66.02 21.78
CA LEU A 145 -8.91 66.21 20.38
C LEU A 145 -8.04 67.48 20.24
N GLN A 146 -6.87 67.34 19.62
CA GLN A 146 -6.13 68.47 19.05
C GLN A 146 -5.99 68.31 17.53
N PRO A 147 -6.00 69.43 16.78
CA PRO A 147 -6.37 69.43 15.37
C PRO A 147 -5.19 69.19 14.42
N ASP A 148 -5.58 68.68 13.25
CA ASP A 148 -4.90 68.57 11.96
C ASP A 148 -3.48 69.16 11.84
N SER A 149 -2.53 68.28 11.54
CA SER A 149 -1.24 68.62 10.94
C SER A 149 -1.10 67.85 9.63
N GLU A 150 -0.75 68.58 8.57
CA GLU A 150 -0.76 68.17 7.16
C GLU A 150 0.09 66.92 6.83
N PRO A 151 -0.20 66.21 5.72
CA PRO A 151 0.52 65.00 5.33
C PRO A 151 1.90 65.34 4.75
N GLU A 152 2.97 64.94 5.43
CA GLU A 152 4.31 64.94 4.86
C GLU A 152 4.50 63.67 3.98
N GLU A 153 4.86 63.88 2.71
CA GLU A 153 5.10 62.83 1.71
C GLU A 153 6.24 61.86 2.11
N PRO A 154 6.14 60.56 1.77
CA PRO A 154 7.20 59.60 2.05
C PRO A 154 8.40 59.76 1.09
N PRO A 155 9.65 59.70 1.58
CA PRO A 155 10.81 59.66 0.69
C PRO A 155 10.88 58.34 -0.07
N SER A 156 10.91 58.48 -1.38
CA SER A 156 10.96 57.46 -2.42
C SER A 156 12.31 56.71 -2.49
N ALA A 157 12.18 55.40 -2.74
CA ALA A 157 13.10 54.49 -3.43
C ALA A 157 14.37 53.97 -2.72
N ARG A 158 14.55 52.64 -2.72
CA ARG A 158 15.24 51.93 -3.82
C ARG A 158 15.16 50.40 -3.66
N VAL A 159 14.68 49.74 -4.72
CA VAL A 159 14.77 48.29 -4.95
C VAL A 159 16.23 47.96 -5.30
N VAL A 160 16.79 46.93 -4.66
CA VAL A 160 18.11 46.40 -5.00
C VAL A 160 17.89 45.03 -5.64
N ASP A 161 18.17 44.93 -6.93
CA ASP A 161 18.21 43.67 -7.67
C ASP A 161 19.45 42.86 -7.25
N LEU A 162 19.23 41.59 -6.89
CA LEU A 162 20.27 40.60 -6.63
C LEU A 162 20.53 39.82 -7.91
N THR A 163 21.74 39.96 -8.46
CA THR A 163 22.31 38.98 -9.41
C THR A 163 23.26 38.06 -8.65
#